data_AF-A0A1H3WWR4-F1
#
_entry.id   AF-A0A1H3WWR4-F1
#
_cell.length_a   1.000
_cell.length_b   1.000
_cell.length_c   1.000
_cell.angle_alpha   90.00
_cell.angle_beta   90.00
_cell.angle_gamma   90.00
#
_symmetry.space_group_name_H-M   'P 1'
#
loop_
_entity.id
_entity.type
_entity.pdbx_description
1 polymer ?
#
loop_
_entity_poly.entity_id
_entity_poly.type
_entity_poly.pdbx_seq_one_letter_code
_entity_poly.pdbx_strand_id
1 'polypeptide(L)'
;MTDNDDSLDGQSLDAAVDRVVARTGDDPDTVRETLNRVTEEGEVRREAVDDALAHVSKVVSTPETRVENAGMLIDDAREAAEAVAHLDSVADRLDDFEDRHAAVASRVDGLGDRLQSVISLADESGTIYETAAEIRQLEAAANSAQHTADELGVDAEEFEAWVRNPDRRLDALDDDADAVADFVDGVEETLDMLADGDADVDSAAVWFDATLRYRVSRLLLADLRAEVEDLRNWPEPGPNDAHGAVDAEALTDLDDRLAGLEEEVASLGDRFDEAVEWRDRYGDQLADFEAALDDHAPPVDWAAVESLLGEYRPDPDDAESV
;
A
#
# COMPACT_ATOMS: atom_id res chain seq x y z
N MET A 1 -28.39 38.65 -27.84
CA MET A 1 -27.18 39.50 -27.83
C MET A 1 -26.85 39.65 -26.37
N THR A 2 -26.31 38.56 -25.82
CA THR A 2 -25.95 38.40 -24.42
C THR A 2 -24.46 38.64 -24.36
N ASP A 3 -24.00 39.34 -23.32
CA ASP A 3 -22.68 39.94 -23.21
C ASP A 3 -21.52 39.05 -23.66
N ASN A 4 -20.67 39.63 -24.50
CA ASN A 4 -19.41 39.08 -24.97
C ASN A 4 -18.29 39.27 -23.90
N ASP A 5 -18.65 39.48 -22.63
CA ASP A 5 -17.77 40.03 -21.58
C ASP A 5 -17.20 38.95 -20.62
N ASP A 6 -17.74 37.72 -20.70
CA ASP A 6 -17.29 36.54 -19.93
C ASP A 6 -16.39 35.59 -20.73
N SER A 7 -16.12 35.89 -22.01
CA SER A 7 -15.31 35.02 -22.85
C SER A 7 -13.81 35.21 -22.57
N LEU A 8 -13.13 34.15 -22.13
CA LEU A 8 -11.68 34.09 -22.01
C LEU A 8 -10.96 34.02 -23.37
N ASP A 9 -11.67 33.65 -24.43
CA ASP A 9 -11.14 33.49 -25.79
C ASP A 9 -10.56 34.82 -26.33
N GLY A 10 -9.33 34.77 -26.82
CA GLY A 10 -8.58 35.92 -27.34
C GLY A 10 -7.96 36.83 -26.28
N GLN A 11 -8.02 36.47 -24.99
CA GLN A 11 -7.34 37.21 -23.93
C GLN A 11 -5.89 36.75 -23.79
N SER A 12 -4.99 37.66 -23.40
CA SER A 12 -3.65 37.26 -22.98
C SER A 12 -3.74 36.36 -21.73
N LEU A 13 -2.80 35.42 -21.60
CA LEU A 13 -2.74 34.49 -20.47
C LEU A 13 -2.81 35.22 -19.11
N ASP A 14 -2.03 36.28 -18.92
CA ASP A 14 -2.04 37.04 -17.66
C ASP A 14 -3.40 37.68 -17.36
N ALA A 15 -4.08 38.23 -18.37
CA ALA A 15 -5.40 38.84 -18.18
C ALA A 15 -6.48 37.78 -17.89
N ALA A 16 -6.38 36.61 -18.52
CA ALA A 16 -7.27 35.49 -18.26
C ALA A 16 -7.05 34.93 -16.83
N VAL A 17 -5.80 34.83 -16.37
CA VAL A 17 -5.46 34.41 -15.00
C VAL A 17 -6.07 35.36 -13.98
N ASP A 18 -5.82 36.67 -14.10
CA ASP A 18 -6.36 37.66 -13.17
C ASP A 18 -7.90 37.59 -13.10
N ARG A 19 -8.56 37.42 -14.25
CA ARG A 19 -10.01 37.31 -14.34
C ARG A 19 -10.54 36.05 -13.65
N VAL A 20 -9.90 34.91 -13.88
CA VAL A 20 -10.30 33.63 -13.26
C VAL A 20 -10.08 33.68 -11.75
N VAL A 21 -8.91 34.12 -11.29
CA VAL A 21 -8.62 34.28 -9.85
C VAL A 21 -9.63 35.20 -9.17
N ALA A 22 -10.00 36.32 -9.81
CA ALA A 22 -11.02 37.22 -9.27
C ALA A 22 -12.41 36.58 -9.17
N ARG A 23 -12.71 35.57 -10.01
CA ARG A 23 -14.00 34.87 -10.06
C ARG A 23 -14.07 33.68 -9.11
N THR A 24 -13.01 32.88 -9.02
CA THR A 24 -12.99 31.61 -8.28
C THR A 24 -12.29 31.71 -6.93
N GLY A 25 -11.36 32.65 -6.77
CA GLY A 25 -10.49 32.73 -5.60
C GLY A 25 -9.36 31.69 -5.59
N ASP A 26 -9.14 31.00 -6.71
CA ASP A 26 -8.10 29.97 -6.84
C ASP A 26 -6.69 30.56 -6.80
N ASP A 27 -5.71 29.70 -6.50
CA ASP A 27 -4.30 30.05 -6.54
C ASP A 27 -3.85 30.50 -7.96
N PRO A 28 -3.23 31.70 -8.11
CA PRO A 28 -2.87 32.24 -9.42
C PRO A 28 -1.91 31.38 -10.24
N ASP A 29 -0.99 30.66 -9.59
CA ASP A 29 -0.02 29.81 -10.29
C ASP A 29 -0.72 28.56 -10.83
N THR A 30 -1.64 27.98 -10.06
CA THR A 30 -2.50 26.87 -10.48
C THR A 30 -3.41 27.25 -11.66
N VAL A 31 -4.02 28.45 -11.60
CA VAL A 31 -4.85 28.98 -12.69
C VAL A 31 -4.01 29.19 -13.95
N ARG A 32 -2.80 29.76 -13.81
CA ARG A 32 -1.88 29.98 -14.93
C ARG A 32 -1.46 28.66 -15.57
N GLU A 33 -1.07 27.67 -14.78
CA GLU A 33 -0.69 26.34 -15.29
C GLU A 33 -1.84 25.68 -16.06
N THR A 34 -3.08 25.84 -15.57
CA THR A 34 -4.28 25.31 -16.20
C THR A 34 -4.56 25.99 -17.54
N LEU A 35 -4.61 27.32 -17.56
CA LEU A 35 -4.88 28.10 -18.78
C LEU A 35 -3.77 27.99 -19.83
N ASN A 36 -2.52 27.77 -19.41
CA ASN A 36 -1.39 27.61 -20.33
C ASN A 36 -1.58 26.42 -21.29
N ARG A 37 -2.36 25.39 -20.92
CA ARG A 37 -2.68 24.24 -21.77
C ARG A 37 -3.59 24.58 -22.96
N VAL A 38 -4.34 25.67 -22.85
CA VAL A 38 -5.28 26.15 -23.86
C VAL A 38 -4.88 27.54 -24.38
N THR A 39 -3.58 27.84 -24.28
CA THR A 39 -2.99 29.10 -24.71
C THR A 39 -2.12 28.87 -25.94
N GLU A 40 -2.32 29.67 -26.98
CA GLU A 40 -1.49 29.72 -28.17
C GLU A 40 -0.94 31.11 -28.37
N GLU A 41 0.37 31.21 -28.64
CA GLU A 41 1.04 32.49 -28.90
C GLU A 41 0.83 33.54 -27.77
N GLY A 42 0.57 33.07 -26.55
CA GLY A 42 0.33 33.91 -25.36
C GLY A 42 -1.12 34.34 -25.15
N GLU A 43 -2.04 33.88 -26.01
CA GLU A 43 -3.48 34.14 -25.92
C GLU A 43 -4.26 32.85 -25.66
N VAL A 44 -5.26 32.90 -24.77
CA VAL A 44 -6.19 31.78 -24.53
C VAL A 44 -7.07 31.62 -25.77
N ARG A 45 -7.15 30.41 -26.33
CA ARG A 45 -7.92 30.14 -27.56
C ARG A 45 -8.86 28.97 -27.40
N ARG A 46 -10.07 29.10 -27.97
CA ARG A 46 -11.03 28.00 -28.03
C ARG A 46 -10.54 26.84 -28.90
N GLU A 47 -9.83 27.11 -30.00
CA GLU A 47 -9.22 26.06 -30.84
C GLU A 47 -8.21 25.21 -30.06
N ALA A 48 -7.44 25.82 -29.15
CA ALA A 48 -6.51 25.11 -28.29
C ALA A 48 -7.21 24.19 -27.27
N VAL A 49 -8.49 24.44 -26.95
CA VAL A 49 -9.31 23.53 -26.14
C VAL A 49 -9.63 22.27 -26.95
N ASP A 50 -9.97 22.39 -28.22
CA ASP A 50 -10.26 21.24 -29.09
C ASP A 50 -9.02 20.36 -29.27
N ASP A 51 -7.84 20.96 -29.42
CA ASP A 51 -6.56 20.24 -29.46
C ASP A 51 -6.26 19.53 -28.13
N ALA A 52 -6.51 20.19 -27.00
CA ALA A 52 -6.37 19.59 -25.67
C ALA A 52 -7.35 18.43 -25.46
N LEU A 53 -8.59 18.54 -25.96
CA LEU A 53 -9.58 17.46 -25.94
C LEU A 53 -9.15 16.26 -26.79
N ALA A 54 -8.65 16.51 -28.00
CA ALA A 54 -8.12 15.47 -28.87
C ALA A 54 -6.93 14.75 -28.20
N HIS A 55 -6.07 15.50 -27.52
CA HIS A 55 -4.97 14.93 -26.75
C HIS A 55 -5.47 14.05 -25.59
N VAL A 56 -6.33 14.57 -24.72
CA VAL A 56 -6.80 13.83 -23.55
C VAL A 56 -7.64 12.61 -23.95
N SER A 57 -8.38 12.69 -25.05
CA SER A 57 -9.10 11.53 -25.63
C SER A 57 -8.16 10.36 -25.93
N LYS A 58 -6.96 10.64 -26.43
CA LYS A 58 -5.91 9.62 -26.63
C LYS A 58 -5.30 9.15 -25.32
N VAL A 59 -5.10 10.05 -24.35
CA VAL A 59 -4.54 9.68 -23.05
C VAL A 59 -5.48 8.71 -22.32
N VAL A 60 -6.78 8.97 -22.28
CA VAL A 60 -7.75 8.13 -21.55
C VAL A 60 -7.93 6.73 -22.15
N SER A 61 -7.61 6.52 -23.43
CA SER A 61 -7.67 5.19 -24.05
C SER A 61 -6.45 4.32 -23.73
N THR A 62 -5.37 4.89 -23.22
CA THR A 62 -4.14 4.14 -22.93
C THR A 62 -4.29 3.23 -21.71
N PRO A 63 -4.87 3.69 -20.57
CA PRO A 63 -5.15 2.85 -19.41
C PRO A 63 -5.96 1.59 -19.72
N GLU A 64 -6.93 1.64 -20.65
CA GLU A 64 -7.74 0.47 -21.04
C GLU A 64 -6.85 -0.71 -21.47
N THR A 65 -5.93 -0.48 -22.42
CA THR A 65 -5.00 -1.51 -22.86
C THR A 65 -4.05 -1.96 -21.75
N ARG A 66 -3.69 -1.08 -20.82
CA ARG A 66 -2.80 -1.42 -19.70
C ARG A 66 -3.50 -2.33 -18.69
N VAL A 67 -4.75 -2.04 -18.36
CA VAL A 67 -5.58 -2.90 -17.49
C VAL A 67 -5.85 -4.25 -18.15
N GLU A 68 -6.11 -4.29 -19.45
CA GLU A 68 -6.26 -5.55 -20.19
C GLU A 68 -4.97 -6.39 -20.13
N ASN A 69 -3.81 -5.78 -20.36
CA ASN A 69 -2.53 -6.48 -20.28
C ASN A 69 -2.23 -6.99 -18.86
N ALA A 70 -2.47 -6.17 -17.82
CA ALA A 70 -2.32 -6.58 -16.43
C ALA A 70 -3.23 -7.78 -16.10
N GLY A 71 -4.47 -7.78 -16.62
CA GLY A 71 -5.39 -8.90 -16.47
C GLY A 71 -4.85 -10.19 -17.08
N MET A 72 -4.21 -10.13 -18.26
CA MET A 72 -3.58 -11.30 -18.87
C MET A 72 -2.42 -11.84 -18.02
N LEU A 73 -1.60 -10.97 -17.43
CA LEU A 73 -0.51 -11.38 -16.55
C LEU A 73 -1.02 -12.02 -15.25
N ILE A 74 -2.12 -11.50 -14.69
CA ILE A 74 -2.79 -12.13 -13.54
C ILE A 74 -3.34 -13.51 -13.92
N ASP A 75 -3.95 -13.65 -15.09
CA ASP A 75 -4.43 -14.95 -15.59
C ASP A 75 -3.27 -15.96 -15.75
N ASP A 76 -2.13 -15.54 -16.32
CA ASP A 76 -0.92 -16.37 -16.45
C ASP A 76 -0.39 -16.79 -15.07
N ALA A 77 -0.36 -15.85 -14.10
CA ALA A 77 0.08 -16.12 -12.75
C ALA A 77 -0.87 -17.09 -12.01
N ARG A 78 -2.18 -16.95 -12.22
CA ARG A 78 -3.20 -17.87 -11.70
C ARG A 78 -3.06 -19.27 -12.29
N GLU A 79 -2.80 -19.38 -13.59
CA GLU A 79 -2.52 -20.66 -14.25
C GLU A 79 -1.28 -21.31 -13.64
N ALA A 80 -0.21 -20.54 -13.41
CA ALA A 80 0.99 -21.05 -12.77
C ALA A 80 0.75 -21.54 -11.32
N ALA A 81 -0.16 -20.88 -10.60
CA ALA A 81 -0.54 -21.18 -9.23
C ALA A 81 -1.62 -22.27 -9.10
N GLU A 82 -2.20 -22.80 -10.18
CA GLU A 82 -3.40 -23.65 -10.11
C GLU A 82 -3.29 -24.82 -9.11
N ALA A 83 -2.14 -25.49 -9.08
CA ALA A 83 -1.88 -26.62 -8.17
C ALA A 83 -1.80 -26.22 -6.69
N VAL A 84 -1.47 -24.96 -6.40
CA VAL A 84 -1.22 -24.41 -5.06
C VAL A 84 -2.18 -23.30 -4.65
N ALA A 85 -3.17 -22.98 -5.49
CA ALA A 85 -4.14 -21.89 -5.26
C ALA A 85 -5.04 -22.10 -4.02
N HIS A 86 -4.95 -23.25 -3.36
CA HIS A 86 -5.68 -23.58 -2.13
C HIS A 86 -4.88 -23.31 -0.85
N LEU A 87 -3.59 -22.98 -0.97
CA LEU A 87 -2.76 -22.58 0.16
C LEU A 87 -3.09 -21.13 0.50
N ASP A 88 -3.21 -20.80 1.78
CA ASP A 88 -3.77 -19.51 2.22
C ASP A 88 -2.93 -18.34 1.71
N SER A 89 -1.59 -18.42 1.84
CA SER A 89 -0.66 -17.41 1.30
C SER A 89 -0.75 -17.17 -0.21
N VAL A 90 -1.18 -18.19 -0.98
CA VAL A 90 -1.35 -18.11 -2.44
C VAL A 90 -2.73 -17.55 -2.76
N ALA A 91 -3.76 -18.02 -2.06
CA ALA A 91 -5.15 -17.61 -2.24
C ALA A 91 -5.31 -16.12 -1.94
N ASP A 92 -4.79 -15.63 -0.82
CA ASP A 92 -4.94 -14.21 -0.44
C ASP A 92 -4.24 -13.27 -1.42
N ARG A 93 -3.09 -13.67 -1.98
CA ARG A 93 -2.41 -12.90 -3.04
C ARG A 93 -3.23 -12.87 -4.34
N LEU A 94 -3.83 -13.99 -4.73
CA LEU A 94 -4.70 -14.05 -5.91
C LEU A 94 -5.95 -13.18 -5.71
N ASP A 95 -6.55 -13.20 -4.52
CA ASP A 95 -7.71 -12.37 -4.19
C ASP A 95 -7.34 -10.87 -4.20
N ASP A 96 -6.18 -10.47 -3.67
CA ASP A 96 -5.67 -9.09 -3.77
C ASP A 96 -5.49 -8.64 -5.24
N PHE A 97 -4.93 -9.51 -6.09
CA PHE A 97 -4.81 -9.22 -7.52
C PHE A 97 -6.17 -9.00 -8.19
N GLU A 98 -7.16 -9.85 -7.89
CA GLU A 98 -8.52 -9.72 -8.41
C GLU A 98 -9.17 -8.40 -7.97
N ASP A 99 -9.07 -8.06 -6.69
CA ASP A 99 -9.65 -6.83 -6.13
C ASP A 99 -8.98 -5.57 -6.69
N ARG A 100 -7.64 -5.55 -6.77
CA ARG A 100 -6.87 -4.43 -7.34
C ARG A 100 -7.14 -4.27 -8.83
N HIS A 101 -7.24 -5.37 -9.58
CA HIS A 101 -7.58 -5.36 -11.01
C HIS A 101 -8.99 -4.79 -11.22
N ALA A 102 -9.97 -5.27 -10.47
CA ALA A 102 -11.34 -4.78 -10.54
C ALA A 102 -11.44 -3.29 -10.19
N ALA A 103 -10.69 -2.84 -9.18
CA ALA A 103 -10.65 -1.44 -8.77
C ALA A 103 -10.06 -0.54 -9.87
N VAL A 104 -8.95 -0.94 -10.51
CA VAL A 104 -8.35 -0.13 -11.60
C VAL A 104 -9.21 -0.18 -12.86
N ALA A 105 -9.80 -1.32 -13.21
CA ALA A 105 -10.74 -1.45 -14.32
C ALA A 105 -11.94 -0.52 -14.16
N SER A 106 -12.56 -0.51 -12.98
CA SER A 106 -13.68 0.39 -12.68
C SER A 106 -13.28 1.87 -12.76
N ARG A 107 -12.06 2.23 -12.35
CA ARG A 107 -11.55 3.60 -12.50
C ARG A 107 -11.39 3.98 -13.97
N VAL A 108 -10.86 3.07 -14.79
CA VAL A 108 -10.69 3.29 -16.23
C VAL A 108 -12.03 3.44 -16.95
N ASP A 109 -13.02 2.60 -16.64
CA ASP A 109 -14.39 2.74 -17.16
C ASP A 109 -14.96 4.14 -16.87
N GLY A 110 -14.72 4.64 -15.64
CA GLY A 110 -15.12 5.98 -15.24
C GLY A 110 -14.43 7.13 -16.01
N LEU A 111 -13.24 6.90 -16.59
CA LEU A 111 -12.56 7.91 -17.41
C LEU A 111 -13.32 8.21 -18.71
N GLY A 112 -13.94 7.19 -19.32
CA GLY A 112 -14.76 7.36 -20.52
C GLY A 112 -15.98 8.23 -20.28
N ASP A 113 -16.71 7.97 -19.19
CA ASP A 113 -17.86 8.79 -18.77
C ASP A 113 -17.45 10.23 -18.43
N ARG A 114 -16.30 10.40 -17.77
CA ARG A 114 -15.74 11.72 -17.46
C ARG A 114 -15.34 12.45 -18.73
N LEU A 115 -14.68 11.81 -19.69
CA LEU A 115 -14.34 12.40 -21.00
C LEU A 115 -15.58 12.96 -21.70
N GLN A 116 -16.69 12.20 -21.73
CA GLN A 116 -17.93 12.66 -22.37
C GLN A 116 -18.53 13.88 -21.66
N SER A 117 -18.40 13.95 -20.33
CA SER A 117 -18.81 15.11 -19.55
C SER A 117 -17.95 16.34 -19.88
N VAL A 118 -16.63 16.17 -20.04
CA VAL A 118 -15.72 17.26 -20.45
C VAL A 118 -16.00 17.74 -21.87
N ILE A 119 -16.28 16.84 -22.82
CA ILE A 119 -16.67 17.20 -24.20
C ILE A 119 -17.95 18.04 -24.17
N SER A 120 -18.95 17.62 -23.38
CA SER A 120 -20.21 18.36 -23.25
C SER A 120 -20.00 19.75 -22.63
N LEU A 121 -19.11 19.86 -21.64
CA LEU A 121 -18.73 21.13 -21.00
C LEU A 121 -18.00 22.08 -21.97
N ALA A 122 -17.17 21.53 -22.85
CA ALA A 122 -16.42 22.30 -23.84
C ALA A 122 -17.33 22.94 -24.91
N ASP A 123 -18.47 22.29 -25.22
CA ASP A 123 -19.48 22.83 -26.14
C ASP A 123 -20.20 24.06 -25.57
N GLU A 124 -20.15 24.26 -24.25
CA GLU A 124 -20.74 25.43 -23.60
C GLU A 124 -19.91 26.71 -23.87
N SER A 125 -20.59 27.85 -23.85
CA SER A 125 -19.95 29.16 -24.02
C SER A 125 -19.43 29.68 -22.68
N GLY A 126 -18.18 30.14 -22.62
CA GLY A 126 -17.60 30.74 -21.41
C GLY A 126 -16.96 29.75 -20.43
N THR A 127 -16.83 28.48 -20.80
CA THR A 127 -16.35 27.38 -19.92
C THR A 127 -14.89 26.98 -20.18
N ILE A 128 -14.08 27.84 -20.83
CA ILE A 128 -12.71 27.50 -21.24
C ILE A 128 -11.84 27.09 -20.04
N TYR A 129 -11.94 27.82 -18.92
CA TYR A 129 -11.17 27.51 -17.73
C TYR A 129 -11.61 26.19 -17.09
N GLU A 130 -12.92 26.01 -16.92
CA GLU A 130 -13.50 24.79 -16.34
C GLU A 130 -13.15 23.56 -17.18
N THR A 131 -13.23 23.71 -18.50
CA THR A 131 -12.84 22.64 -19.45
C THR A 131 -11.36 22.33 -19.32
N ALA A 132 -10.48 23.32 -19.30
CA ALA A 132 -9.05 23.12 -19.13
C ALA A 132 -8.70 22.47 -17.77
N ALA A 133 -9.41 22.85 -16.71
CA ALA A 133 -9.25 22.28 -15.38
C ALA A 133 -9.69 20.80 -15.34
N GLU A 134 -10.82 20.47 -15.96
CA GLU A 134 -11.30 19.09 -16.05
C GLU A 134 -10.42 18.22 -16.96
N ILE A 135 -9.89 18.76 -18.06
CA ILE A 135 -8.90 18.07 -18.90
C ILE A 135 -7.66 17.70 -18.06
N ARG A 136 -7.12 18.64 -17.29
CA ARG A 136 -5.94 18.40 -16.42
C ARG A 136 -6.22 17.30 -15.39
N GLN A 137 -7.39 17.33 -14.76
CA GLN A 137 -7.78 16.30 -13.79
C GLN A 137 -7.99 14.93 -14.45
N LEU A 138 -8.60 14.90 -15.64
CA LEU A 138 -8.82 13.67 -16.40
C LEU A 138 -7.49 13.05 -16.85
N GLU A 139 -6.55 13.87 -17.31
CA GLU A 139 -5.18 13.44 -17.66
C GLU A 139 -4.46 12.85 -16.44
N ALA A 140 -4.53 13.51 -15.28
CA ALA A 140 -3.93 13.01 -14.05
C ALA A 140 -4.55 11.67 -13.60
N ALA A 141 -5.88 11.55 -13.67
CA ALA A 141 -6.58 10.30 -13.34
C ALA A 141 -6.21 9.16 -14.30
N ALA A 142 -6.11 9.44 -15.60
CA ALA A 142 -5.69 8.46 -16.60
C ALA A 142 -4.25 7.99 -16.36
N ASN A 143 -3.31 8.91 -16.14
CA ASN A 143 -1.92 8.56 -15.85
C ASN A 143 -1.80 7.74 -14.55
N SER A 144 -2.55 8.09 -13.51
CA SER A 144 -2.58 7.31 -12.26
C SER A 144 -3.13 5.91 -12.48
N ALA A 145 -4.23 5.76 -13.22
CA ALA A 145 -4.81 4.45 -13.53
C ALA A 145 -3.85 3.59 -14.38
N GLN A 146 -3.19 4.19 -15.37
CA GLN A 146 -2.14 3.51 -16.13
C GLN A 146 -1.01 3.03 -15.22
N HIS A 147 -0.50 3.89 -14.33
CA HIS A 147 0.60 3.52 -13.45
C HIS A 147 0.23 2.34 -12.54
N THR A 148 -0.95 2.39 -11.92
CA THR A 148 -1.46 1.28 -11.10
C THR A 148 -1.60 -0.01 -11.91
N ALA A 149 -2.04 0.06 -13.17
CA ALA A 149 -2.14 -1.12 -14.02
C ALA A 149 -0.76 -1.68 -14.41
N ASP A 150 0.22 -0.81 -14.72
CA ASP A 150 1.58 -1.23 -15.01
C ASP A 150 2.25 -1.87 -13.78
N GLU A 151 2.06 -1.32 -12.58
CA GLU A 151 2.52 -1.90 -11.30
C GLU A 151 1.89 -3.27 -11.05
N LEU A 152 0.57 -3.38 -11.23
CA LEU A 152 -0.15 -4.64 -11.06
C LEU A 152 0.38 -5.75 -11.98
N GLY A 153 0.76 -5.39 -13.22
CA GLY A 153 1.40 -6.33 -14.14
C GLY A 153 2.77 -6.82 -13.67
N VAL A 154 3.59 -5.92 -13.11
CA VAL A 154 4.89 -6.28 -12.53
C VAL A 154 4.70 -7.21 -11.33
N ASP A 155 3.81 -6.85 -10.41
CA ASP A 155 3.50 -7.65 -9.22
C ASP A 155 3.02 -9.07 -9.61
N ALA A 156 2.20 -9.19 -10.66
CA ALA A 156 1.73 -10.48 -11.17
C ALA A 156 2.87 -11.34 -11.74
N GLU A 157 3.80 -10.75 -12.50
CA GLU A 157 5.00 -11.45 -12.99
C GLU A 157 5.92 -11.89 -11.83
N GLU A 158 6.07 -11.04 -10.81
CA GLU A 158 6.84 -11.37 -9.61
C GLU A 158 6.20 -12.51 -8.81
N PHE A 159 4.88 -12.49 -8.64
CA PHE A 159 4.13 -13.58 -8.01
C PHE A 159 4.23 -14.88 -8.81
N GLU A 160 4.11 -14.82 -10.13
CA GLU A 160 4.30 -15.98 -11.00
C GLU A 160 5.72 -16.56 -10.83
N ALA A 161 6.75 -15.71 -10.79
CA ALA A 161 8.11 -16.14 -10.51
C ALA A 161 8.26 -16.72 -9.10
N TRP A 162 7.56 -16.16 -8.11
CA TRP A 162 7.55 -16.65 -6.72
C TRP A 162 6.96 -18.07 -6.64
N VAL A 163 5.81 -18.34 -7.27
CA VAL A 163 5.20 -19.69 -7.34
C VAL A 163 6.13 -20.69 -8.03
N ARG A 164 6.85 -20.25 -9.07
CA ARG A 164 7.78 -21.12 -9.81
C ARG A 164 9.04 -21.49 -9.05
N ASN A 165 9.41 -20.71 -8.02
CA ASN A 165 10.67 -20.86 -7.32
C ASN A 165 10.46 -20.84 -5.80
N PRO A 166 9.77 -21.84 -5.23
CA PRO A 166 9.47 -21.85 -3.80
C PRO A 166 10.73 -21.98 -2.93
N ASP A 167 11.87 -22.43 -3.47
CA ASP A 167 13.16 -22.37 -2.77
C ASP A 167 13.59 -20.92 -2.46
N ARG A 168 13.29 -19.96 -3.35
CA ARG A 168 13.56 -18.54 -3.06
C ARG A 168 12.65 -18.01 -1.95
N ARG A 169 11.43 -18.53 -1.85
CA ARG A 169 10.54 -18.23 -0.73
C ARG A 169 11.11 -18.80 0.55
N LEU A 170 11.64 -20.01 0.51
CA LEU A 170 12.28 -20.62 1.67
C LEU A 170 13.51 -19.82 2.13
N ASP A 171 14.37 -19.39 1.20
CA ASP A 171 15.51 -18.50 1.51
C ASP A 171 15.02 -17.18 2.14
N ALA A 172 13.97 -16.57 1.58
CA ALA A 172 13.40 -15.34 2.13
C ALA A 172 12.80 -15.53 3.53
N LEU A 173 12.13 -16.66 3.79
CA LEU A 173 11.61 -16.97 5.13
C LEU A 173 12.73 -17.24 6.14
N ASP A 174 13.87 -17.76 5.70
CA ASP A 174 15.05 -17.91 6.57
C ASP A 174 15.66 -16.54 6.92
N ASP A 175 15.74 -15.62 5.94
CA ASP A 175 16.12 -14.22 6.18
C ASP A 175 15.11 -13.51 7.11
N ASP A 176 13.81 -13.78 6.97
CA ASP A 176 12.78 -13.23 7.86
C ASP A 176 12.90 -13.82 9.28
N ALA A 177 13.25 -15.11 9.41
CA ALA A 177 13.54 -15.73 10.70
C ALA A 177 14.81 -15.14 11.35
N ASP A 178 15.81 -14.71 10.57
CA ASP A 178 16.95 -13.92 11.07
C ASP A 178 16.48 -12.57 11.60
N ALA A 179 15.64 -11.85 10.84
CA ALA A 179 15.12 -10.56 11.26
C ALA A 179 14.25 -10.64 12.53
N VAL A 180 13.44 -11.70 12.67
CA VAL A 180 12.64 -11.95 13.88
C VAL A 180 13.55 -12.30 15.07
N ALA A 181 14.60 -13.08 14.87
CA ALA A 181 15.58 -13.36 15.93
C ALA A 181 16.23 -12.06 16.43
N ASP A 182 16.73 -11.21 15.52
CA ASP A 182 17.31 -9.91 15.87
C ASP A 182 16.30 -9.00 16.60
N PHE A 183 15.01 -9.06 16.21
CA PHE A 183 13.95 -8.31 16.87
C PHE A 183 13.70 -8.80 18.30
N VAL A 184 13.71 -10.12 18.52
CA VAL A 184 13.57 -10.75 19.84
C VAL A 184 14.77 -10.44 20.74
N ASP A 185 15.99 -10.53 20.21
CA ASP A 185 17.22 -10.13 20.90
C ASP A 185 17.15 -8.67 21.37
N GLY A 186 16.60 -7.78 20.55
CA GLY A 186 16.40 -6.37 20.91
C GLY A 186 15.37 -6.17 22.05
N VAL A 187 14.36 -7.05 22.16
CA VAL A 187 13.43 -7.06 23.31
C VAL A 187 14.15 -7.58 24.54
N GLU A 188 14.94 -8.65 24.43
CA GLU A 188 15.72 -9.19 25.54
C GLU A 188 16.72 -8.16 26.09
N GLU A 189 17.48 -7.50 25.23
CA GLU A 189 18.42 -6.45 25.62
C GLU A 189 17.72 -5.31 26.38
N THR A 190 16.52 -4.93 25.92
CA THR A 190 15.70 -3.93 26.61
C THR A 190 15.31 -4.40 28.02
N LEU A 191 14.94 -5.66 28.18
CA LEU A 191 14.58 -6.26 29.46
C LEU A 191 15.79 -6.38 30.40
N ASP A 192 16.97 -6.68 29.88
CA ASP A 192 18.22 -6.74 30.65
C ASP A 192 18.57 -5.35 31.19
N MET A 193 18.51 -4.31 30.35
CA MET A 193 18.71 -2.91 30.76
C MET A 193 17.73 -2.50 31.88
N LEU A 194 16.46 -2.88 31.76
CA LEU A 194 15.44 -2.61 32.78
C LEU A 194 15.72 -3.35 34.10
N ALA A 195 16.21 -4.59 34.04
CA ALA A 195 16.56 -5.38 35.21
C ALA A 195 17.79 -4.83 35.95
N ASP A 196 18.77 -4.32 35.21
CA ASP A 196 19.98 -3.69 35.76
C ASP A 196 19.71 -2.28 36.32
N GLY A 197 18.56 -1.70 36.01
CA GLY A 197 18.17 -0.35 36.44
C GLY A 197 18.91 0.76 35.70
N ASP A 198 19.43 0.45 34.51
CA ASP A 198 20.23 1.34 33.66
C ASP A 198 19.36 2.18 32.70
N ALA A 199 18.04 2.20 32.92
CA ALA A 199 17.14 3.06 32.17
C ALA A 199 17.26 4.53 32.63
N ASP A 200 17.89 5.37 31.80
CA ASP A 200 17.98 6.83 31.97
C ASP A 200 16.63 7.57 31.73
N VAL A 201 15.57 6.83 31.41
CA VAL A 201 14.23 7.27 30.97
C VAL A 201 13.11 6.65 31.82
N ASP A 202 11.84 7.04 31.61
CA ASP A 202 10.66 6.50 32.32
C ASP A 202 10.58 4.96 32.15
N SER A 203 11.02 4.23 33.17
CA SER A 203 11.09 2.78 33.15
C SER A 203 9.72 2.14 32.92
N ALA A 204 8.62 2.77 33.35
CA ALA A 204 7.28 2.25 33.11
C ALA A 204 6.89 2.31 31.62
N ALA A 205 7.27 3.38 30.92
CA ALA A 205 7.04 3.52 29.48
C ALA A 205 7.89 2.52 28.67
N VAL A 206 9.15 2.30 29.08
CA VAL A 206 10.04 1.32 28.43
C VAL A 206 9.55 -0.12 28.67
N TRP A 207 9.08 -0.46 29.87
CA TRP A 207 8.43 -1.75 30.15
C TRP A 207 7.20 -1.98 29.26
N PHE A 208 6.37 -0.95 29.09
CA PHE A 208 5.18 -1.02 28.25
C PHE A 208 5.53 -1.23 26.77
N ASP A 209 6.42 -0.42 26.19
CA ASP A 209 6.85 -0.57 24.80
C ASP A 209 7.54 -1.92 24.54
N ALA A 210 8.37 -2.41 25.47
CA ALA A 210 8.94 -3.76 25.38
C ALA A 210 7.85 -4.84 25.38
N THR A 211 6.76 -4.65 26.13
CA THR A 211 5.61 -5.57 26.12
C THR A 211 4.87 -5.53 24.79
N LEU A 212 4.65 -4.35 24.19
CA LEU A 212 4.05 -4.24 22.85
C LEU A 212 4.89 -4.98 21.81
N ARG A 213 6.22 -4.73 21.80
CA ARG A 213 7.16 -5.43 20.91
C ARG A 213 7.15 -6.95 21.12
N TYR A 214 7.09 -7.40 22.37
CA TYR A 214 6.94 -8.82 22.70
C TYR A 214 5.64 -9.45 22.15
N ARG A 215 4.51 -8.73 22.22
CA ARG A 215 3.26 -9.23 21.63
C ARG A 215 3.35 -9.31 20.10
N VAL A 216 3.98 -8.32 19.48
CA VAL A 216 4.23 -8.32 18.02
C VAL A 216 5.18 -9.44 17.60
N SER A 217 6.24 -9.75 18.37
CA SER A 217 7.15 -10.87 18.03
C SER A 217 6.44 -12.22 18.01
N ARG A 218 5.44 -12.42 18.89
CA ARG A 218 4.59 -13.62 18.86
C ARG A 218 3.72 -13.70 17.61
N LEU A 219 3.20 -12.57 17.13
CA LEU A 219 2.44 -12.51 15.89
C LEU A 219 3.35 -12.77 14.68
N LEU A 220 4.56 -12.21 14.67
CA LEU A 220 5.58 -12.47 13.64
C LEU A 220 5.89 -13.97 13.53
N LEU A 221 6.14 -14.63 14.66
CA LEU A 221 6.38 -16.08 14.68
C LEU A 221 5.16 -16.88 14.22
N ALA A 222 3.95 -16.49 14.61
CA ALA A 222 2.72 -17.14 14.15
C ALA A 222 2.54 -17.03 12.62
N ASP A 223 2.88 -15.87 12.05
CA ASP A 223 2.84 -15.61 10.61
C ASP A 223 3.86 -16.49 9.85
N LEU A 224 5.12 -16.52 10.32
CA LEU A 224 6.16 -17.39 9.75
C LEU A 224 5.79 -18.88 9.84
N ARG A 225 5.12 -19.31 10.92
CA ARG A 225 4.64 -20.69 11.06
C ARG A 225 3.57 -21.03 10.04
N ALA A 226 2.64 -20.12 9.78
CA ALA A 226 1.61 -20.33 8.75
C ALA A 226 2.24 -20.46 7.36
N GLU A 227 3.23 -19.62 7.05
CA GLU A 227 3.99 -19.69 5.79
C GLU A 227 4.78 -21.00 5.65
N VAL A 228 5.40 -21.50 6.73
CA VAL A 228 6.06 -22.82 6.75
C VAL A 228 5.05 -23.96 6.60
N GLU A 229 3.86 -23.86 7.21
CA GLU A 229 2.78 -24.83 7.02
C GLU A 229 2.31 -24.89 5.57
N ASP A 230 2.17 -23.74 4.91
CA ASP A 230 1.86 -23.68 3.48
C ASP A 230 2.94 -24.35 2.63
N LEU A 231 4.22 -24.08 2.90
CA LEU A 231 5.33 -24.73 2.20
C LEU A 231 5.38 -26.25 2.43
N ARG A 232 4.96 -26.73 3.59
CA ARG A 232 4.84 -28.18 3.86
C ARG A 232 3.71 -28.82 3.09
N ASN A 233 2.63 -28.08 2.87
CA ASN A 233 1.49 -28.51 2.07
C ASN A 233 1.70 -28.28 0.57
N TRP A 234 2.83 -27.67 0.18
CA TRP A 234 3.22 -27.48 -1.21
C TRP A 234 3.44 -28.83 -1.91
N PRO A 235 2.70 -29.14 -2.98
CA PRO A 235 2.78 -30.43 -3.64
C PRO A 235 4.07 -30.54 -4.48
N GLU A 236 4.55 -31.78 -4.61
CA GLU A 236 5.62 -32.11 -5.57
C GLU A 236 5.15 -31.81 -7.00
N PRO A 237 5.96 -31.12 -7.83
CA PRO A 237 5.53 -30.70 -9.14
C PRO A 237 5.30 -31.87 -10.09
N GLY A 238 4.09 -31.94 -10.63
CA GLY A 238 3.71 -32.83 -11.70
C GLY A 238 4.29 -32.41 -13.06
N PRO A 239 4.17 -33.27 -14.09
CA PRO A 239 4.78 -33.03 -15.40
C PRO A 239 4.22 -31.83 -16.18
N ASN A 240 3.08 -31.29 -15.76
CA ASN A 240 2.42 -30.16 -16.41
C ASN A 240 2.35 -28.93 -15.48
N ASP A 241 2.82 -29.04 -14.25
CA ASP A 241 2.67 -27.95 -13.29
C ASP A 241 3.79 -26.95 -13.49
N ALA A 242 3.47 -25.66 -13.36
CA ALA A 242 4.45 -24.59 -13.53
C ALA A 242 5.26 -24.33 -12.25
N HIS A 243 4.70 -24.60 -11.07
CA HIS A 243 5.37 -24.40 -9.79
C HIS A 243 6.62 -25.27 -9.62
N GLY A 244 7.54 -24.82 -8.77
CA GLY A 244 8.73 -25.57 -8.38
C GLY A 244 8.48 -26.55 -7.23
N ALA A 245 9.50 -27.35 -6.91
CA ALA A 245 9.54 -28.19 -5.72
C ALA A 245 10.17 -27.42 -4.55
N VAL A 246 9.79 -27.75 -3.33
CA VAL A 246 10.37 -27.21 -2.10
C VAL A 246 11.51 -28.11 -1.63
N ASP A 247 12.65 -27.53 -1.23
CA ASP A 247 13.68 -28.26 -0.50
C ASP A 247 13.18 -28.69 0.90
N ALA A 248 12.84 -29.97 1.03
CA ALA A 248 12.31 -30.53 2.27
C ALA A 248 13.32 -30.57 3.44
N GLU A 249 14.63 -30.63 3.17
CA GLU A 249 15.66 -30.62 4.22
C GLU A 249 15.77 -29.21 4.79
N ALA A 250 15.93 -28.21 3.92
CA ALA A 250 15.98 -26.81 4.35
C ALA A 250 14.68 -26.35 5.04
N LEU A 251 13.51 -26.83 4.59
CA LEU A 251 12.23 -26.55 5.25
C LEU A 251 12.16 -27.14 6.66
N THR A 252 12.77 -28.31 6.88
CA THR A 252 12.85 -28.93 8.21
C THR A 252 13.77 -28.13 9.13
N ASP A 253 14.93 -27.70 8.60
CA ASP A 253 15.88 -26.90 9.36
C ASP A 253 15.28 -25.54 9.79
N LEU A 254 14.55 -24.87 8.89
CA LEU A 254 13.82 -23.64 9.21
C LEU A 254 12.76 -23.86 10.29
N ASP A 255 12.00 -24.96 10.22
CA ASP A 255 10.96 -25.23 11.23
C ASP A 255 11.53 -25.51 12.62
N ASP A 256 12.63 -26.28 12.70
CA ASP A 256 13.34 -26.53 13.95
C ASP A 256 13.88 -25.23 14.54
N ARG A 257 14.35 -24.33 13.68
CA ARG A 257 14.83 -23.00 14.07
C ARG A 257 13.69 -22.12 14.62
N LEU A 258 12.55 -22.05 13.94
CA LEU A 258 11.37 -21.33 14.43
C LEU A 258 10.88 -21.89 15.78
N ALA A 259 10.97 -23.21 15.98
CA ALA A 259 10.66 -23.81 17.28
C ALA A 259 11.60 -23.33 18.39
N GLY A 260 12.90 -23.16 18.09
CA GLY A 260 13.86 -22.56 19.02
C GLY A 260 13.51 -21.11 19.39
N LEU A 261 13.16 -20.29 18.40
CA LEU A 261 12.76 -18.89 18.63
C LEU A 261 11.46 -18.78 19.44
N GLU A 262 10.50 -19.68 19.22
CA GLU A 262 9.29 -19.72 20.03
C GLU A 262 9.56 -20.08 21.49
N GLU A 263 10.49 -21.00 21.76
CA GLU A 263 10.93 -21.32 23.12
C GLU A 263 11.60 -20.12 23.80
N GLU A 264 12.43 -19.39 23.06
CA GLU A 264 13.08 -18.17 23.52
C GLU A 264 12.07 -17.06 23.84
N VAL A 265 11.15 -16.76 22.92
CA VAL A 265 10.06 -15.81 23.16
C VAL A 265 9.17 -16.25 24.32
N ALA A 266 8.86 -17.53 24.47
CA ALA A 266 8.10 -18.02 25.61
C ALA A 266 8.83 -17.73 26.94
N SER A 267 10.16 -17.89 26.98
CA SER A 267 10.98 -17.60 28.16
C SER A 267 11.03 -16.11 28.51
N LEU A 268 10.98 -15.21 27.51
CA LEU A 268 10.88 -13.77 27.76
C LEU A 268 9.54 -13.39 28.40
N GLY A 269 8.46 -14.11 28.06
CA GLY A 269 7.13 -13.89 28.64
C GLY A 269 7.13 -13.95 30.16
N ASP A 270 7.85 -14.90 30.75
CA ASP A 270 7.96 -15.06 32.20
C ASP A 270 8.57 -13.82 32.88
N ARG A 271 9.44 -13.08 32.20
CA ARG A 271 10.10 -11.87 32.73
C ARG A 271 9.15 -10.69 32.87
N PHE A 272 8.17 -10.59 31.96
CA PHE A 272 7.17 -9.52 32.02
C PHE A 272 6.22 -9.68 33.21
N ASP A 273 6.04 -10.90 33.75
CA ASP A 273 5.15 -11.17 34.88
C ASP A 273 5.63 -10.63 36.23
N GLU A 274 6.90 -10.29 36.36
CA GLU A 274 7.50 -9.87 37.63
C GLU A 274 7.32 -8.38 37.96
N ALA A 275 7.07 -7.51 36.98
CA ALA A 275 7.00 -6.05 37.17
C ALA A 275 5.54 -5.54 37.36
N VAL A 276 5.26 -4.89 38.50
CA VAL A 276 3.91 -4.47 38.91
C VAL A 276 3.60 -2.99 38.66
N GLU A 277 4.58 -2.10 38.70
CA GLU A 277 4.32 -0.64 38.70
C GLU A 277 3.90 -0.10 37.32
N TRP A 278 4.42 -0.64 36.21
CA TRP A 278 4.02 -0.20 34.87
C TRP A 278 2.61 -0.64 34.50
N ARG A 279 2.17 -1.80 35.01
CA ARG A 279 0.83 -2.34 34.76
C ARG A 279 -0.28 -1.46 35.34
N ASP A 280 -0.01 -0.81 36.47
CA ASP A 280 -0.97 0.14 37.06
C ASP A 280 -1.20 1.36 36.14
N ARG A 281 -0.20 1.75 35.34
CA ARG A 281 -0.28 2.90 34.43
C ARG A 281 -0.78 2.53 33.04
N TYR A 282 -0.30 1.42 32.50
CA TYR A 282 -0.48 1.04 31.09
C TYR A 282 -1.33 -0.22 30.89
N GLY A 283 -1.82 -0.86 31.96
CA GLY A 283 -2.53 -2.15 31.86
C GLY A 283 -3.82 -2.09 31.02
N ASP A 284 -4.60 -1.01 31.14
CA ASP A 284 -5.81 -0.82 30.32
C ASP A 284 -5.45 -0.64 28.84
N GLN A 285 -4.41 0.17 28.54
CA GLN A 285 -3.94 0.38 27.17
C GLN A 285 -3.36 -0.91 26.55
N LEU A 286 -2.66 -1.72 27.34
CA LEU A 286 -2.19 -3.02 26.90
C LEU A 286 -3.36 -3.96 26.57
N ALA A 287 -4.40 -3.99 27.40
CA ALA A 287 -5.57 -4.83 27.14
C ALA A 287 -6.31 -4.41 25.86
N ASP A 288 -6.43 -3.11 25.62
CA ASP A 288 -7.02 -2.58 24.38
C ASP A 288 -6.16 -2.94 23.15
N PHE A 289 -4.83 -2.81 23.26
CA PHE A 289 -3.90 -3.23 22.22
C PHE A 289 -3.98 -4.73 21.94
N GLU A 290 -3.99 -5.58 22.97
CA GLU A 290 -4.10 -7.04 22.83
C GLU A 290 -5.41 -7.44 22.15
N ALA A 291 -6.53 -6.80 22.53
CA ALA A 291 -7.82 -7.03 21.90
C ALA A 291 -7.84 -6.60 20.42
N ALA A 292 -7.16 -5.51 20.06
CA ALA A 292 -7.01 -5.11 18.67
C ALA A 292 -6.08 -6.05 17.90
N LEU A 293 -5.00 -6.51 18.53
CA LEU A 293 -4.03 -7.44 17.92
C LEU A 293 -4.65 -8.81 17.63
N ASP A 294 -5.60 -9.27 18.46
CA ASP A 294 -6.32 -10.53 18.27
C ASP A 294 -7.15 -10.59 16.96
N ASP A 295 -7.48 -9.44 16.36
CA ASP A 295 -8.15 -9.37 15.05
C ASP A 295 -7.18 -9.60 13.88
N HIS A 296 -5.86 -9.69 14.13
CA HIS A 296 -4.83 -9.96 13.14
C HIS A 296 -4.35 -11.41 13.26
N ALA A 297 -4.80 -12.26 12.35
CA ALA A 297 -4.34 -13.64 12.20
C ALA A 297 -3.51 -13.79 10.92
N PRO A 298 -2.62 -14.80 10.84
CA PRO A 298 -1.90 -15.11 9.60
C PRO A 298 -2.84 -15.43 8.41
N PRO A 299 -2.48 -15.02 7.18
CA PRO A 299 -1.37 -14.11 6.88
C PRO A 299 -1.67 -12.67 7.33
N VAL A 300 -0.70 -12.04 7.99
CA VAL A 300 -0.90 -10.78 8.70
C VAL A 300 -0.77 -9.56 7.78
N ASP A 301 -1.72 -8.61 7.87
CA ASP A 301 -1.56 -7.27 7.31
C ASP A 301 -0.61 -6.43 8.18
N TRP A 302 0.68 -6.50 7.86
CA TRP A 302 1.74 -5.81 8.61
C TRP A 302 1.62 -4.28 8.57
N ALA A 303 1.07 -3.69 7.52
CA ALA A 303 0.87 -2.24 7.46
C ALA A 303 -0.18 -1.78 8.49
N ALA A 304 -1.23 -2.59 8.70
CA ALA A 304 -2.21 -2.35 9.75
C ALA A 304 -1.60 -2.54 11.14
N VAL A 305 -0.79 -3.58 11.36
CA VAL A 305 -0.12 -3.82 12.65
C VAL A 305 0.91 -2.74 12.97
N GLU A 306 1.69 -2.25 11.99
CA GLU A 306 2.62 -1.13 12.18
C GLU A 306 1.89 0.16 12.58
N SER A 307 0.76 0.44 11.92
CA SER A 307 -0.10 1.57 12.25
C SER A 307 -0.67 1.46 13.67
N LEU A 308 -1.14 0.26 14.03
CA LEU A 308 -1.64 -0.06 15.37
C LEU A 308 -0.55 0.12 16.43
N LEU A 309 0.64 -0.44 16.21
CA LEU A 309 1.77 -0.28 17.12
C LEU A 309 2.15 1.20 17.30
N GLY A 310 2.11 1.98 16.23
CA GLY A 310 2.34 3.42 16.27
C GLY A 310 1.33 4.20 17.12
N GLU A 311 0.05 3.77 17.14
CA GLU A 311 -0.99 4.39 17.95
C GLU A 311 -0.80 4.16 19.46
N TYR A 312 -0.29 2.99 19.84
CA TYR A 312 -0.15 2.59 21.24
C TYR A 312 1.24 2.88 21.84
N ARG A 313 2.24 3.21 21.02
CA ARG A 313 3.57 3.56 21.53
C ARG A 313 3.52 4.82 22.40
N PRO A 314 4.15 4.82 23.59
CA PRO A 314 4.18 6.00 24.45
C PRO A 314 4.94 7.15 23.77
N ASP A 315 4.37 8.36 23.82
CA ASP A 315 5.01 9.56 23.30
C ASP A 315 6.25 9.87 24.16
N PRO A 316 7.44 10.11 23.57
CA PRO A 316 8.61 10.53 24.33
C PRO A 316 8.37 11.79 25.19
N ASP A 317 7.41 12.64 24.84
CA ASP A 317 7.09 13.88 25.57
C ASP A 317 6.11 13.66 26.77
N ASP A 318 5.42 12.52 26.85
CA ASP A 318 4.57 12.16 28.00
C ASP A 318 5.40 11.74 29.24
N ALA A 319 6.71 11.51 29.06
CA ALA A 319 7.67 11.19 30.12
C ALA A 319 8.09 12.41 30.97
N GLU A 320 7.85 13.65 30.52
CA GLU A 320 8.19 14.88 31.28
C GLU A 320 7.04 15.43 32.15
N SER A 321 5.85 14.82 32.11
CA SER A 321 4.62 15.40 32.65
C SER A 321 4.09 14.79 33.97
N VAL A 322 4.86 13.94 34.66
CA VAL A 322 4.45 13.31 35.94
C VAL A 322 5.39 13.66 37.10
#